data_AF-V3ZWZ1-F1
#
_entry.id   AF-V3ZWZ1-F1
#
_cell.length_a   1.000
_cell.length_b   1.000
_cell.length_c   1.000
_cell.angle_alpha   90.00
_cell.angle_beta   90.00
_cell.angle_gamma   90.00
#
_symmetry.space_group_name_H-M   'P 1'
#
loop_
_entity.id
_entity.type
_entity.pdbx_description
1 polymer ?
#
loop_
_entity_poly.entity_id
_entity_poly.type
_entity_poly.pdbx_seq_one_letter_code
_entity_poly.pdbx_strand_id
1 'polypeptide(L)'
;MSKANSTELEKIKAMMNQSTKDFDPSNYKGKVPTGQPPPGYKCYKCGQAGHYIQNCLVKTETNAIEPRFKRSTGIPNSYLTFTNDPTTPGALLTYSGQFAVPTIDKAAYEIGKKERPPFLLGEDNTPPPETKVIPQELLCLICKDLLRDAVLIPCCGNSFCDECIRNKLLETEDHECPSCHEQDVSPDRLIANRQMRRAIV
;
A
#
# COMPACT_ATOMS: atom_id res chain seq x y z
N MET A 1 30.70 -19.02 -43.66
CA MET A 1 30.83 -17.69 -44.31
C MET A 1 29.78 -16.81 -43.66
N SER A 2 30.08 -15.79 -42.85
CA SER A 2 30.79 -14.56 -43.21
C SER A 2 31.46 -13.96 -41.97
N LYS A 3 32.76 -13.66 -42.03
CA LYS A 3 33.46 -12.87 -41.00
C LYS A 3 32.99 -11.42 -41.12
N ALA A 4 32.02 -11.02 -40.33
CA ALA A 4 31.60 -9.63 -40.25
C ALA A 4 32.63 -8.85 -39.40
N ASN A 5 33.35 -7.95 -40.05
CA ASN A 5 34.08 -6.86 -39.39
C ASN A 5 33.07 -5.83 -38.85
N SER A 6 32.18 -6.26 -37.96
CA SER A 6 31.25 -5.38 -37.27
C SER A 6 31.94 -4.82 -36.02
N THR A 7 31.66 -3.55 -35.74
CA THR A 7 32.19 -2.88 -34.53
C THR A 7 31.69 -3.62 -33.28
N GLU A 8 32.45 -3.59 -32.19
CA GLU A 8 32.06 -4.30 -30.95
C GLU A 8 30.65 -3.92 -30.47
N LEU A 9 30.27 -2.65 -30.69
CA LEU A 9 28.93 -2.14 -30.42
C LEU A 9 27.82 -2.86 -31.21
N GLU A 10 28.09 -3.20 -32.46
CA GLU A 10 27.12 -3.89 -33.33
C GLU A 10 26.98 -5.37 -32.94
N LYS A 11 28.05 -6.00 -32.46
CA LYS A 11 28.01 -7.36 -31.89
C LYS A 11 27.22 -7.37 -30.59
N ILE A 12 27.42 -6.38 -29.71
CA ILE A 12 26.64 -6.23 -28.47
C ILE A 12 25.16 -6.00 -28.79
N LYS A 13 24.84 -5.16 -29.77
CA LYS A 13 23.45 -4.92 -30.21
C LYS A 13 22.81 -6.17 -30.82
N ALA A 14 23.54 -6.94 -31.61
CA ALA A 14 23.05 -8.19 -32.18
C ALA A 14 22.79 -9.24 -31.09
N MET A 15 23.69 -9.35 -30.11
CA MET A 15 23.51 -10.22 -28.95
C MET A 15 22.26 -9.83 -28.15
N MET A 16 22.09 -8.53 -27.84
CA MET A 16 20.91 -8.02 -27.14
C MET A 16 19.61 -8.32 -27.90
N ASN A 17 19.58 -8.08 -29.21
CA ASN A 17 18.41 -8.35 -30.04
C ASN A 17 18.08 -9.83 -30.15
N GLN A 18 19.09 -10.70 -30.24
CA GLN A 18 18.85 -12.15 -30.32
C GLN A 18 18.32 -12.68 -28.99
N SER A 19 18.82 -12.18 -27.85
CA SER A 19 18.36 -12.58 -26.52
C SER A 19 16.94 -12.12 -26.20
N THR A 20 16.48 -10.96 -26.72
CA THR A 20 15.15 -10.41 -26.41
C THR A 20 14.09 -10.70 -27.46
N LYS A 21 14.43 -11.31 -28.59
CA LYS A 21 13.51 -11.58 -29.71
C LYS A 21 12.28 -12.41 -29.33
N ASP A 22 12.44 -13.38 -28.45
CA ASP A 22 11.32 -14.23 -28.01
C ASP A 22 10.38 -13.48 -27.05
N PHE A 23 10.88 -12.43 -26.40
CA PHE A 23 10.12 -11.50 -25.56
C PHE A 23 9.56 -10.31 -26.35
N ASP A 24 9.47 -10.39 -27.67
CA ASP A 24 8.78 -9.38 -28.47
C ASP A 24 7.26 -9.43 -28.17
N PRO A 25 6.60 -8.29 -27.89
CA PRO A 25 5.15 -8.22 -27.70
C PRO A 25 4.33 -8.87 -28.80
N SER A 26 4.87 -9.00 -30.00
CA SER A 26 4.21 -9.67 -31.12
C SER A 26 4.02 -11.18 -30.89
N ASN A 27 4.84 -11.81 -30.05
CA ASN A 27 4.80 -13.25 -29.77
C ASN A 27 3.83 -13.62 -28.64
N TYR A 28 3.61 -12.74 -27.67
CA TYR A 28 2.74 -13.02 -26.51
C TYR A 28 1.47 -12.16 -26.46
N LYS A 29 1.39 -11.04 -27.19
CA LYS A 29 0.10 -10.38 -27.43
C LYS A 29 -0.64 -11.22 -28.46
N GLY A 30 -1.66 -11.94 -27.99
CA GLY A 30 -2.49 -12.79 -28.84
C GLY A 30 -2.97 -12.03 -30.07
N LYS A 31 -2.76 -12.60 -31.26
CA LYS A 31 -3.30 -12.05 -32.51
C LYS A 31 -4.81 -11.96 -32.38
N VAL A 32 -5.39 -10.77 -32.56
CA VAL A 32 -6.84 -10.60 -32.60
C VAL A 32 -7.34 -11.32 -33.87
N PRO A 33 -8.19 -12.37 -33.76
CA PRO A 33 -8.70 -13.06 -34.94
C PRO A 33 -9.57 -12.09 -35.75
N THR A 34 -9.12 -11.74 -36.94
CA THR A 34 -9.88 -10.96 -37.92
C THR A 34 -10.64 -11.92 -38.84
N GLY A 35 -11.97 -11.80 -38.87
CA GLY A 35 -12.85 -12.61 -39.72
C GLY A 35 -14.13 -13.09 -39.03
N GLN A 36 -14.96 -13.83 -39.77
CA GLN A 36 -16.09 -14.56 -39.19
C GLN A 36 -15.58 -15.81 -38.47
N PRO A 37 -16.13 -16.16 -37.29
CA PRO A 37 -15.69 -17.33 -36.56
C PRO A 37 -16.22 -18.63 -37.21
N PRO A 38 -15.57 -19.78 -36.95
CA PRO A 38 -15.96 -21.06 -37.54
C PRO A 38 -17.43 -21.46 -37.27
N PRO A 39 -18.06 -22.26 -38.16
CA PRO A 39 -19.43 -22.74 -37.97
C PRO A 39 -19.53 -23.58 -36.70
N GLY A 40 -20.12 -23.01 -35.64
CA GLY A 40 -20.23 -23.61 -34.31
C GLY A 40 -19.67 -22.74 -33.17
N TYR A 41 -18.86 -21.72 -33.48
CA TYR A 41 -18.41 -20.76 -32.48
C TYR A 41 -19.58 -19.88 -32.01
N LYS A 42 -19.79 -19.83 -30.70
CA LYS A 42 -20.74 -18.94 -30.04
C LYS A 42 -19.99 -17.93 -29.19
N CYS A 43 -20.31 -16.65 -29.34
CA CYS A 43 -19.71 -15.58 -28.55
C CYS A 43 -19.94 -15.82 -27.06
N TYR A 44 -18.90 -15.76 -26.24
CA TYR A 44 -19.01 -16.00 -24.79
C TYR A 44 -19.68 -14.83 -24.03
N LYS A 45 -19.78 -13.65 -24.65
CA LYS A 45 -20.49 -12.50 -24.08
C LYS A 45 -21.99 -12.57 -24.31
N CYS A 46 -22.45 -12.80 -25.54
CA CYS A 46 -23.89 -12.73 -25.88
C CYS A 46 -24.51 -14.08 -26.29
N GLY A 47 -23.75 -15.16 -26.39
CA GLY A 47 -24.24 -16.49 -26.82
C GLY A 47 -24.56 -16.63 -28.31
N GLN A 48 -24.52 -15.54 -29.10
CA GLN A 48 -24.84 -15.55 -30.53
C GLN A 48 -23.65 -16.04 -31.38
N ALA A 49 -23.95 -16.67 -32.51
CA ALA A 49 -22.96 -17.10 -33.51
C ALA A 49 -22.62 -15.94 -34.49
N GLY A 50 -21.51 -16.08 -35.21
CA GLY A 50 -21.16 -15.16 -36.32
C GLY A 50 -20.20 -14.02 -35.99
N HIS A 51 -19.78 -13.84 -34.72
CA HIS A 51 -18.73 -12.88 -34.35
C HIS A 51 -17.85 -13.40 -33.20
N TYR A 52 -16.58 -13.00 -33.17
CA TYR A 52 -15.68 -13.26 -32.05
C TYR A 52 -16.03 -12.40 -30.83
N ILE A 53 -15.67 -12.89 -29.63
CA ILE A 53 -15.89 -12.18 -28.36
C ILE A 53 -15.37 -10.72 -28.35
N GLN A 54 -14.32 -10.43 -29.11
CA GLN A 54 -13.71 -9.09 -29.24
C GLN A 54 -14.58 -8.13 -30.07
N ASN A 55 -15.36 -8.65 -31.01
CA ASN A 55 -16.23 -7.88 -31.92
C ASN A 55 -17.71 -7.93 -31.48
N CYS A 56 -17.96 -8.20 -30.20
CA CYS A 56 -19.32 -8.27 -29.67
C CYS A 56 -19.89 -6.86 -29.49
N LEU A 57 -21.00 -6.57 -30.17
CA LEU A 57 -21.68 -5.27 -30.11
C LEU A 57 -22.48 -5.05 -28.82
N VAL A 58 -22.67 -6.09 -28.01
CA VAL A 58 -23.38 -6.01 -26.74
C VAL A 58 -22.46 -5.37 -25.69
N LYS A 59 -22.73 -4.11 -25.35
CA LYS A 59 -22.14 -3.46 -24.17
C LYS A 59 -22.76 -4.05 -22.92
N THR A 60 -21.92 -4.64 -22.07
CA THR A 60 -22.25 -5.38 -20.85
C THR A 60 -22.78 -4.47 -19.72
N GLU A 61 -23.86 -3.73 -19.95
CA GLU A 61 -24.49 -2.90 -18.90
C GLU A 61 -25.57 -3.69 -18.14
N THR A 62 -26.05 -4.79 -18.72
CA THR A 62 -26.98 -5.71 -18.07
C THR A 62 -26.26 -7.00 -17.70
N ASN A 63 -26.00 -7.18 -16.40
CA ASN A 63 -25.59 -8.44 -15.76
C ASN A 63 -26.69 -9.54 -15.84
N ALA A 64 -27.46 -9.58 -16.93
CA ALA A 64 -28.59 -10.47 -17.15
C ALA A 64 -28.25 -11.63 -18.10
N ILE A 65 -26.96 -11.91 -18.30
CA ILE A 65 -26.52 -13.18 -18.91
C ILE A 65 -26.64 -14.21 -17.80
N GLU A 66 -27.49 -15.23 -17.99
CA GLU A 66 -27.61 -16.33 -17.03
C GLU A 66 -26.21 -16.83 -16.63
N PRO A 67 -25.93 -16.98 -15.32
CA PRO A 67 -24.61 -17.38 -14.86
C PRO A 67 -24.30 -18.77 -15.41
N ARG A 68 -23.41 -18.81 -16.41
CA ARG A 68 -22.93 -20.08 -16.98
C ARG A 68 -22.00 -20.74 -15.98
N PHE A 69 -22.54 -21.64 -15.17
CA PHE A 69 -21.77 -22.39 -14.17
C PHE A 69 -20.66 -23.22 -14.84
N LYS A 70 -19.47 -23.15 -14.27
CA LYS A 70 -18.33 -23.97 -14.69
C LYS A 70 -18.53 -25.40 -14.17
N ARG A 71 -18.07 -26.39 -14.94
CA ARG A 71 -18.14 -27.81 -14.53
C ARG A 71 -16.92 -28.17 -13.67
N SER A 72 -17.10 -29.07 -12.71
CA SER A 72 -16.00 -29.66 -11.92
C SER A 72 -15.24 -30.73 -12.72
N THR A 73 -14.52 -30.31 -13.77
CA THR A 73 -13.67 -31.22 -14.56
C THR A 73 -12.34 -31.47 -13.85
N GLY A 74 -12.00 -32.73 -13.58
CA GLY A 74 -10.68 -33.12 -13.07
C GLY A 74 -10.50 -33.08 -11.55
N ILE A 75 -11.50 -32.63 -10.78
CA ILE A 75 -11.47 -32.61 -9.31
C ILE A 75 -12.25 -33.83 -8.79
N PRO A 76 -11.65 -34.71 -7.95
CA PRO A 76 -12.37 -35.85 -7.38
C PRO A 76 -13.47 -35.42 -6.41
N ASN A 77 -14.57 -36.18 -6.33
CA ASN A 77 -15.71 -35.88 -5.45
C ASN A 77 -15.35 -35.75 -3.96
N SER A 78 -14.29 -36.42 -3.49
CA SER A 78 -13.83 -36.30 -2.10
C SER A 78 -13.28 -34.92 -1.73
N TYR A 79 -12.88 -34.12 -2.74
CA TYR A 79 -12.37 -32.76 -2.56
C TYR A 79 -13.45 -31.69 -2.80
N LEU A 80 -14.68 -32.12 -3.02
CA LEU A 80 -15.84 -31.26 -3.26
C LEU A 80 -16.75 -31.25 -2.03
N THR A 81 -17.10 -30.06 -1.58
CA THR A 81 -18.16 -29.85 -0.60
C THR A 81 -19.44 -29.54 -1.37
N PHE A 82 -20.40 -30.47 -1.36
CA PHE A 82 -21.69 -30.26 -2.01
C PHE A 82 -22.48 -29.16 -1.30
N THR A 83 -23.04 -28.24 -2.09
CA THR A 83 -23.85 -27.11 -1.62
C THR A 83 -25.13 -27.06 -2.45
N ASN A 84 -26.24 -26.66 -1.82
CA ASN A 84 -27.52 -26.52 -2.53
C ASN A 84 -27.68 -25.13 -3.16
N ASP A 85 -26.82 -24.18 -2.80
CA ASP A 85 -26.92 -22.77 -3.16
C ASP A 85 -26.03 -22.43 -4.37
N PRO A 86 -26.62 -22.11 -5.55
CA PRO A 86 -25.87 -21.74 -6.75
C PRO A 86 -25.16 -20.38 -6.63
N THR A 87 -25.52 -19.59 -5.62
CA THR A 87 -25.02 -18.23 -5.39
C THR A 87 -23.73 -18.22 -4.57
N THR A 88 -23.27 -19.38 -4.07
CA THR A 88 -22.03 -19.45 -3.30
C THR A 88 -20.81 -19.16 -4.19
N PRO A 89 -19.86 -18.32 -3.74
CA PRO A 89 -18.67 -18.02 -4.51
C PRO A 89 -17.84 -19.29 -4.70
N GLY A 90 -17.48 -19.60 -5.95
CA GLY A 90 -16.74 -20.82 -6.29
C GLY A 90 -17.61 -22.06 -6.54
N ALA A 91 -18.95 -21.92 -6.62
CA ALA A 91 -19.83 -23.04 -6.96
C ALA A 91 -19.57 -23.57 -8.38
N LEU A 92 -19.36 -24.88 -8.47
CA LEU A 92 -19.18 -25.64 -9.70
C LEU A 92 -20.31 -26.66 -9.87
N LEU A 93 -20.67 -26.94 -11.12
CA LEU A 93 -21.66 -27.97 -11.44
C LEU A 93 -20.98 -29.33 -11.61
N THR A 94 -21.40 -30.31 -10.83
CA THR A 94 -20.91 -31.69 -10.89
C THR A 94 -21.63 -32.50 -11.98
N TYR A 95 -21.06 -33.63 -12.40
CA TYR A 95 -21.71 -34.56 -13.34
C TYR A 95 -23.06 -35.09 -12.85
N SER A 96 -23.27 -35.16 -11.53
CA SER A 96 -24.53 -35.51 -10.89
C SER A 96 -25.59 -34.40 -10.94
N GLY A 97 -25.26 -33.22 -11.48
CA GLY A 97 -26.15 -32.07 -11.52
C GLY A 97 -26.25 -31.28 -10.21
N GLN A 98 -25.45 -31.64 -9.20
CA GLN A 98 -25.37 -30.93 -7.92
C GLN A 98 -24.28 -29.85 -7.95
N PHE A 99 -24.52 -28.75 -7.24
CA PHE A 99 -23.51 -27.72 -7.04
C PHE A 99 -22.52 -28.16 -5.94
N ALA A 100 -21.25 -27.87 -6.17
CA ALA A 100 -20.22 -28.13 -5.20
C ALA A 100 -19.10 -27.10 -5.28
N VAL A 101 -18.53 -26.76 -4.13
CA VAL A 101 -17.37 -25.87 -4.01
C VAL A 101 -16.17 -26.73 -3.59
N PRO A 102 -14.97 -26.52 -4.16
CA PRO A 102 -13.77 -27.20 -3.67
C PRO A 102 -13.57 -26.93 -2.18
N THR A 103 -13.25 -27.97 -1.40
CA THR A 103 -13.08 -27.84 0.06
C THR A 103 -11.97 -26.83 0.43
N ILE A 104 -10.92 -26.77 -0.40
CA ILE A 104 -9.81 -25.81 -0.24
C ILE A 104 -10.31 -24.37 -0.44
N ASP A 105 -11.11 -24.13 -1.48
CA ASP A 105 -11.63 -22.81 -1.79
C ASP A 105 -12.62 -22.35 -0.71
N LYS A 106 -13.48 -23.26 -0.23
CA LYS A 106 -14.39 -22.98 0.88
C LYS A 106 -13.62 -22.54 2.15
N ALA A 107 -12.60 -23.30 2.53
CA ALA A 107 -11.74 -22.94 3.66
C ALA A 107 -10.99 -21.62 3.44
N ALA A 108 -10.53 -21.36 2.21
CA ALA A 108 -9.88 -20.10 1.86
C ALA A 108 -10.82 -18.90 1.92
N TYR A 109 -12.12 -19.07 1.64
CA TYR A 109 -13.11 -18.01 1.82
C TYR A 109 -13.41 -17.72 3.30
N GLU A 110 -13.34 -18.75 4.16
CA GLU A 110 -13.47 -18.59 5.62
C GLU A 110 -12.24 -17.88 6.22
N ILE A 111 -11.06 -18.14 5.67
CA ILE A 111 -9.81 -17.45 6.02
C ILE A 111 -9.75 -16.12 5.27
N GLY A 112 -10.25 -15.04 5.87
CA GLY A 112 -10.28 -13.71 5.26
C GLY A 112 -8.97 -13.30 4.55
N LYS A 113 -9.10 -12.62 3.41
CA LYS A 113 -7.94 -12.24 2.56
C LYS A 113 -6.94 -11.41 3.37
N LYS A 114 -5.72 -11.93 3.51
CA LYS A 114 -4.58 -11.12 3.96
C LYS A 114 -4.14 -10.25 2.78
N GLU A 115 -4.50 -8.98 2.83
CA GLU A 115 -4.23 -7.98 1.76
C GLU A 115 -2.73 -7.75 1.51
N ARG A 116 -1.85 -8.06 2.47
CA ARG A 116 -0.41 -7.82 2.34
C ARG A 116 0.35 -9.13 2.04
N PRO A 117 1.07 -9.22 0.91
CA PRO A 117 1.95 -10.34 0.61
C PRO A 117 3.06 -10.47 1.67
N PRO A 118 3.31 -11.66 2.24
CA PRO A 118 4.37 -11.88 3.25
C PRO A 118 5.79 -11.54 2.80
N PHE A 119 6.03 -11.36 1.49
CA PHE A 119 7.33 -11.05 0.90
C PHE A 119 7.63 -9.55 0.83
N LEU A 120 6.62 -8.70 1.02
CA LEU A 120 6.90 -7.31 1.35
C LEU A 120 7.40 -7.34 2.79
N LEU A 121 8.68 -7.04 2.99
CA LEU A 121 9.26 -6.69 4.28
C LEU A 121 8.54 -5.42 4.78
N GLY A 122 7.31 -5.60 5.25
CA GLY A 122 6.65 -4.70 6.16
C GLY A 122 7.29 -4.91 7.52
N GLU A 123 7.45 -3.81 8.24
CA GLU A 123 7.98 -3.70 9.58
C GLU A 123 7.15 -4.46 10.63
N ASP A 124 6.98 -5.77 10.46
CA ASP A 124 6.33 -6.65 11.44
C ASP A 124 7.33 -7.09 12.54
N ASN A 125 8.50 -6.45 12.58
CA ASN A 125 9.39 -6.30 13.73
C ASN A 125 9.65 -4.82 14.04
N THR A 126 8.67 -3.93 13.85
CA THR A 126 8.64 -2.75 14.71
C THR A 126 8.00 -3.18 16.02
N PRO A 127 8.72 -3.15 17.16
CA PRO A 127 8.06 -3.16 18.46
C PRO A 127 6.92 -2.11 18.44
N PRO A 128 5.82 -2.30 19.22
CA PRO A 128 4.73 -1.32 19.29
C PRO A 128 5.35 0.07 19.35
N PRO A 129 4.89 1.04 18.51
CA PRO A 129 5.65 2.25 18.21
C PRO A 129 6.24 2.71 19.51
N GLU A 130 7.56 2.55 19.65
CA GLU A 130 8.28 3.15 20.75
C GLU A 130 8.01 4.62 20.48
N THR A 131 6.98 5.16 21.15
CA THR A 131 6.79 6.58 21.23
C THR A 131 8.12 7.00 21.80
N LYS A 132 8.99 7.55 20.93
CA LYS A 132 10.26 8.09 21.36
C LYS A 132 9.84 9.15 22.37
N VAL A 133 9.88 8.78 23.65
CA VAL A 133 9.39 9.61 24.73
C VAL A 133 10.40 10.73 24.74
N ILE A 134 10.04 11.86 24.13
CA ILE A 134 10.88 13.04 24.13
C ILE A 134 11.14 13.33 25.62
N PRO A 135 12.41 13.36 26.06
CA PRO A 135 12.72 13.65 27.44
C PRO A 135 12.02 14.93 27.85
N GLN A 136 11.32 14.90 29.00
CA GLN A 136 10.56 16.07 29.47
C GLN A 136 11.47 17.29 29.70
N GLU A 137 12.78 17.08 29.84
CA GLU A 137 13.81 18.11 29.94
C GLU A 137 13.95 18.97 28.67
N LEU A 138 13.53 18.46 27.50
CA LEU A 138 13.57 19.18 26.23
C LEU A 138 12.27 19.93 25.93
N LEU A 139 11.26 19.81 26.79
CA LEU A 139 9.96 20.45 26.64
C LEU A 139 9.89 21.75 27.45
N CYS A 140 9.19 22.73 26.91
CA CYS A 140 8.89 23.96 27.61
C CYS A 140 7.76 23.75 28.63
N LEU A 141 7.90 24.24 29.86
CA LEU A 141 6.86 24.14 30.88
C LEU A 141 5.64 25.05 30.62
N ILE A 142 5.72 25.98 29.66
CA ILE A 142 4.64 26.91 29.31
C ILE A 142 3.81 26.34 28.14
N CYS A 143 4.45 26.09 26.98
CA CYS A 143 3.75 25.59 25.80
C CYS A 143 3.68 24.05 25.70
N LYS A 144 4.40 23.31 26.55
CA LYS A 144 4.47 21.83 26.56
C LYS A 144 5.00 21.19 25.28
N ASP A 145 5.61 22.00 24.41
CA ASP A 145 6.28 21.58 23.18
C ASP A 145 7.81 21.68 23.33
N LEU A 146 8.52 21.13 22.35
CA LEU A 146 9.98 21.18 22.24
C LEU A 146 10.51 22.63 22.32
N LEU A 147 11.53 22.87 23.16
CA LEU A 147 12.06 24.22 23.39
C LEU A 147 12.59 24.85 22.08
N ARG A 148 11.97 25.95 21.65
CA ARG A 148 12.46 26.79 20.55
C ARG A 148 13.26 27.94 21.12
N ASP A 149 14.50 28.09 20.67
CA ASP A 149 15.43 29.11 21.16
C ASP A 149 15.58 29.13 22.69
N ALA A 150 15.78 27.95 23.29
CA ALA A 150 15.87 27.76 24.74
C ALA A 150 16.69 28.86 25.46
N VAL A 151 16.08 29.49 26.46
CA VAL A 151 16.68 30.48 27.38
C VAL A 151 16.53 30.03 28.82
N LEU A 152 17.52 30.38 29.64
CA LEU A 152 17.57 30.15 31.08
C LEU A 152 17.10 31.38 31.82
N ILE A 153 16.25 31.15 32.81
CA ILE A 153 15.85 32.17 33.77
C ILE A 153 16.86 32.24 34.93
N PRO A 154 17.35 33.44 35.33
CA PRO A 154 18.43 33.56 36.31
C PRO A 154 18.03 33.21 37.75
N CYS A 155 16.74 33.11 38.08
CA CYS A 155 16.25 32.79 39.42
C CYS A 155 16.40 31.29 39.76
N CYS A 156 15.82 30.39 38.95
CA CYS A 156 15.80 28.95 39.22
C CYS A 156 16.59 28.11 38.20
N GLY A 157 17.14 28.71 37.14
CA GLY A 157 17.91 27.99 36.13
C GLY A 157 17.09 27.07 35.22
N ASN A 158 15.75 27.22 35.19
CA ASN A 158 14.90 26.46 34.29
C ASN A 158 14.92 27.03 32.86
N SER A 159 14.79 26.13 31.88
CA SER A 159 14.82 26.47 30.46
C SER A 159 13.41 26.61 29.88
N PHE A 160 13.17 27.68 29.13
CA PHE A 160 11.90 27.97 28.45
C PHE A 160 12.16 28.44 27.01
N CYS A 161 11.12 28.47 26.17
CA CYS A 161 11.20 29.17 24.89
C CYS A 161 11.32 30.68 25.14
N ASP A 162 12.17 31.39 24.38
CA ASP A 162 12.40 32.84 24.55
C ASP A 162 11.08 33.63 24.48
N GLU A 163 10.24 33.32 23.50
CA GLU A 163 8.94 33.97 23.31
C GLU A 163 7.97 33.67 24.47
N CYS A 164 7.90 32.41 24.92
CA CYS A 164 6.98 32.02 25.99
C CYS A 164 7.30 32.68 27.32
N ILE A 165 8.58 32.74 27.70
CA ILE A 165 8.96 33.31 28.99
C ILE A 165 8.90 34.84 28.97
N ARG A 166 9.27 35.49 27.86
CA ARG A 166 9.12 36.95 27.72
C ARG A 166 7.66 37.36 27.82
N ASN A 167 6.77 36.68 27.09
CA ASN A 167 5.34 36.98 27.16
C ASN A 167 4.80 36.73 28.57
N LYS A 168 5.23 35.65 29.24
CA LYS A 168 4.71 35.36 30.58
C LYS A 168 5.14 36.38 31.63
N LEU A 169 6.38 36.86 31.57
CA LEU A 169 6.89 37.91 32.46
C LEU A 169 6.24 39.27 32.16
N LEU A 170 5.89 39.56 30.91
CA LEU A 170 5.20 40.80 30.52
C LEU A 170 3.70 40.79 30.87
N GLU A 171 3.07 39.61 30.96
CA GLU A 171 1.67 39.47 31.36
C GLU A 171 1.46 39.67 32.87
N THR A 172 2.46 39.36 33.69
CA THR A 172 2.40 39.48 35.15
C THR A 172 2.98 40.82 35.61
N GLU A 173 2.23 41.60 36.39
CA GLU A 173 2.69 42.92 36.89
C GLU A 173 3.97 42.80 37.74
N ASP A 174 4.12 41.69 38.47
CA ASP A 174 5.23 41.45 39.40
C ASP A 174 6.45 40.72 38.76
N HIS A 175 6.43 40.50 37.44
CA HIS A 175 7.50 39.79 36.70
C HIS A 175 7.90 38.46 37.36
N GLU A 176 6.90 37.62 37.61
CA GLU A 176 7.03 36.42 38.44
C GLU A 176 7.46 35.20 37.63
N CYS A 177 8.44 34.42 38.12
CA CYS A 177 8.86 33.19 37.44
C CYS A 177 7.78 32.09 37.55
N PRO A 178 7.40 31.43 36.43
CA PRO A 178 6.34 30.42 36.41
C PRO A 178 6.71 29.09 37.10
N SER A 179 7.96 28.93 37.56
CA SER A 179 8.43 27.70 38.19
C SER A 179 8.83 27.86 39.65
N CYS A 180 9.23 29.07 40.07
CA CYS A 180 9.75 29.34 41.41
C CYS A 180 8.98 30.43 42.16
N HIS A 181 8.08 31.15 41.49
CA HIS A 181 7.30 32.25 42.04
C HIS A 181 8.13 33.41 42.65
N GLU A 182 9.42 33.50 42.31
CA GLU A 182 10.29 34.63 42.60
C GLU A 182 9.86 35.85 41.76
N GLN A 183 9.75 36.99 42.42
CA GLN A 183 9.39 38.28 41.84
C GLN A 183 10.65 39.04 41.38
N ASP A 184 10.48 40.13 40.61
CA ASP A 184 11.57 40.96 40.07
C ASP A 184 12.50 40.28 39.03
N VAL A 185 11.98 39.33 38.25
CA VAL A 185 12.76 38.72 37.16
C VAL A 185 12.65 39.51 35.86
N SER A 186 13.70 40.24 35.48
CA SER A 186 13.67 41.04 34.26
C SER A 186 13.80 40.19 32.97
N PRO A 187 12.97 40.46 31.93
CA PRO A 187 12.98 39.72 30.66
C PRO A 187 14.27 39.93 29.84
N ASP A 188 15.04 40.96 30.13
CA ASP A 188 16.33 41.23 29.46
C ASP A 188 17.50 40.44 30.04
N ARG A 189 17.34 39.87 31.25
CA ARG A 189 18.40 39.12 31.93
C ARG A 189 18.36 37.62 31.64
N LEU A 190 17.54 37.21 30.66
CA LEU A 190 17.45 35.84 30.18
C LEU A 190 18.74 35.43 29.45
N ILE A 191 19.28 34.27 29.81
CA ILE A 191 20.56 33.78 29.28
C ILE A 191 20.30 32.67 28.25
N ALA A 192 20.87 32.77 27.05
CA ALA A 192 20.67 31.74 26.02
C ALA A 192 21.26 30.37 26.42
N ASN A 193 20.43 29.31 26.43
CA ASN A 193 20.88 27.95 26.71
C ASN A 193 21.37 27.26 25.43
N ARG A 194 22.65 27.44 25.12
CA ARG A 194 23.26 26.85 23.91
C ARG A 194 23.24 25.32 23.91
N GLN A 195 23.22 24.67 25.08
CA GLN A 195 23.19 23.21 25.17
C GLN A 195 21.83 22.66 24.75
N MET A 196 20.74 23.20 25.30
CA MET A 196 19.38 22.80 24.93
C MET A 196 19.09 23.09 23.44
N ARG A 197 19.57 24.23 22.91
CA ARG A 197 19.44 24.54 21.48
C ARG A 197 20.16 23.54 20.58
N ARG A 198 21.28 22.96 21.01
CA ARG A 198 22.01 21.94 20.25
C ARG A 198 21.39 20.55 20.37
N ALA A 199 20.78 20.23 21.50
CA ALA A 199 20.15 18.93 21.75
C ALA A 199 18.84 18.73 20.96
N ILE A 200 18.25 19.83 20.49
CA ILE A 200 16.94 19.88 19.83
C ILE A 200 17.05 19.93 18.29
N VAL A 201 18.25 20.15 17.75
CA VAL A 201 18.56 20.25 16.31
C VAL A 201 19.07 18.93 15.75
#